data_AF-A0A7K9SPD1-F1
#
_entry.id   AF-A0A7K9SPD1-F1
#
_cell.length_a   1.000
_cell.length_b   1.000
_cell.length_c   1.000
_cell.angle_alpha   90.00
_cell.angle_beta   90.00
_cell.angle_gamma   90.00
#
_symmetry.space_group_name_H-M   'P 1'
#
loop_
_entity.id
_entity.type
_entity.pdbx_description
1 polymer ?
#
loop_
_entity_poly.entity_id
_entity_poly.type
_entity_poly.pdbx_seq_one_letter_code
_entity_poly.pdbx_strand_id
1 'polypeptide(L)'
;KCDTIYKGFAGCLISLGDSMAQSVQQQQEEGAEEMQELDTICKSWDDFHACASEVLSSCPEEAAAIWESLRQESRKIQFQGNLQELCSARGRLASARGSPAAETNQATLRGSATTLCPRLLTLLLLVALL
;
A
#
# COMPACT_ATOMS: atom_id res chain seq x y z
N LYS A 1 9.07 -8.95 -17.32
CA LYS A 1 9.46 -7.98 -16.27
C LYS A 1 8.41 -7.87 -15.17
N CYS A 2 7.12 -7.88 -15.52
CA CYS A 2 6.04 -7.86 -14.53
C CYS A 2 5.54 -9.23 -14.06
N ASP A 3 6.01 -10.29 -14.70
CA ASP A 3 5.76 -11.69 -14.34
C ASP A 3 6.23 -12.05 -12.91
N THR A 4 7.19 -11.33 -12.37
CA THR A 4 7.75 -11.59 -11.03
C THR A 4 7.10 -10.78 -9.91
N ILE A 5 6.21 -9.82 -10.20
CA ILE A 5 5.62 -8.97 -9.15
C ILE A 5 4.78 -9.77 -8.17
N TYR A 6 4.10 -10.82 -8.63
CA TYR A 6 3.33 -11.71 -7.76
C TYR A 6 4.22 -12.50 -6.83
N LYS A 7 5.36 -13.01 -7.33
CA LYS A 7 6.35 -13.70 -6.51
C LYS A 7 6.91 -12.75 -5.45
N GLY A 8 7.22 -11.52 -5.82
CA GLY A 8 7.70 -10.50 -4.89
C GLY A 8 6.66 -10.14 -3.84
N PHE A 9 5.43 -9.86 -4.25
CA PHE A 9 4.33 -9.51 -3.35
C PHE A 9 3.98 -10.66 -2.38
N ALA A 10 3.95 -11.90 -2.89
CA ALA A 10 3.79 -13.09 -2.05
C ALA A 10 4.94 -13.24 -1.05
N GLY A 11 6.17 -12.92 -1.47
CA GLY A 11 7.32 -12.83 -0.56
C GLY A 11 7.09 -11.82 0.57
N CYS A 12 6.59 -10.61 0.26
CA CYS A 12 6.26 -9.62 1.28
C CYS A 12 5.19 -10.13 2.27
N LEU A 13 4.15 -10.84 1.78
CA LEU A 13 3.11 -11.44 2.62
C LEU A 13 3.65 -12.53 3.55
N ILE A 14 4.55 -13.39 3.04
CA ILE A 14 5.19 -14.43 3.86
C ILE A 14 6.03 -13.78 4.96
N SER A 15 6.86 -12.79 4.62
CA SER A 15 7.66 -12.06 5.62
C SER A 15 6.81 -11.38 6.69
N LEU A 16 5.65 -10.82 6.33
CA LEU A 16 4.69 -10.26 7.29
C LEU A 16 4.21 -11.33 8.27
N GLY A 17 3.79 -12.49 7.75
CA GLY A 17 3.35 -13.62 8.58
C GLY A 17 4.44 -14.13 9.51
N ASP A 18 5.66 -14.27 9.01
CA ASP A 18 6.82 -14.71 9.81
C ASP A 18 7.15 -13.73 10.93
N SER A 19 7.15 -12.41 10.64
CA SER A 19 7.41 -11.37 11.64
C SER A 19 6.35 -11.35 12.76
N MET A 20 5.07 -11.51 12.40
CA MET A 20 3.98 -11.59 13.37
C MET A 20 4.02 -12.87 14.21
N ALA A 21 4.41 -14.00 13.62
CA ALA A 21 4.58 -15.25 14.36
C ALA A 21 5.72 -15.14 15.38
N GLN A 22 6.83 -14.52 15.00
CA GLN A 22 7.97 -14.29 15.90
C GLN A 22 7.61 -13.35 17.05
N SER A 23 6.82 -12.29 16.80
CA SER A 23 6.39 -11.39 17.88
C SER A 23 5.52 -12.10 18.92
N VAL A 24 4.63 -13.00 18.50
CA VAL A 24 3.80 -13.80 19.42
C VAL A 24 4.64 -14.76 20.26
N GLN A 25 5.69 -15.33 19.66
CA GLN A 25 6.54 -16.30 20.36
C GLN A 25 7.43 -15.63 21.42
N GLN A 26 7.93 -14.42 21.16
CA GLN A 26 8.69 -13.63 22.15
C GLN A 26 7.81 -13.18 23.32
N GLN A 27 6.54 -12.86 23.07
CA GLN A 27 5.57 -12.47 24.11
C GLN A 27 5.24 -13.60 25.11
N GLN A 28 5.37 -14.86 24.68
CA GLN A 28 5.07 -16.01 25.54
C GLN A 28 6.22 -16.31 26.53
N GLU A 29 7.42 -15.82 26.24
CA GLU A 29 8.63 -16.01 27.06
C GLU A 29 8.90 -14.81 27.98
N GLU A 30 8.58 -13.59 27.53
CA GLU A 30 8.71 -12.35 28.29
C GLU A 30 7.32 -11.69 28.35
N GLY A 31 6.71 -11.61 29.54
CA GLY A 31 5.37 -11.02 29.71
C GLY A 31 5.31 -9.57 29.23
N ALA A 32 5.04 -9.39 27.93
CA ALA A 32 5.11 -8.11 27.24
C ALA A 32 3.91 -7.23 27.57
N GLU A 33 4.14 -5.92 27.65
CA GLU A 33 3.06 -4.95 27.80
C GLU A 33 2.31 -4.79 26.47
N GLU A 34 0.97 -4.79 26.50
CA GLU A 34 0.07 -4.67 25.33
C GLU A 34 0.47 -3.56 24.34
N MET A 35 1.02 -2.44 24.84
CA MET A 35 1.50 -1.34 24.00
C MET A 35 2.75 -1.70 23.17
N GLN A 36 3.67 -2.50 23.71
CA GLN A 36 4.85 -3.00 22.98
C GLN A 36 4.46 -4.03 21.91
N GLU A 37 3.39 -4.78 22.16
CA GLU A 37 2.83 -5.74 21.20
C GLU A 37 2.28 -5.03 19.96
N LEU A 38 1.45 -4.02 20.18
CA LEU A 38 0.90 -3.19 19.10
C LEU A 38 2.00 -2.46 18.32
N ASP A 39 3.05 -2.01 18.99
CA ASP A 39 4.19 -1.37 18.34
C ASP A 39 4.91 -2.31 17.36
N THR A 40 5.12 -3.55 17.78
CA THR A 40 5.77 -4.60 16.97
C THR A 40 4.92 -5.04 15.79
N ILE A 41 3.61 -5.20 16.01
CA ILE A 41 2.63 -5.50 14.96
C ILE A 41 2.63 -4.39 13.90
N CYS A 42 2.56 -3.13 14.33
CA CYS A 42 2.54 -2.01 13.40
C CYS A 42 3.85 -1.79 12.67
N LYS A 43 4.99 -2.11 13.30
CA LYS A 43 6.28 -2.12 12.60
C LYS A 43 6.31 -3.18 11.49
N SER A 44 5.84 -4.39 11.77
CA SER A 44 5.76 -5.47 10.77
C SER A 44 4.84 -5.07 9.60
N TRP A 45 3.75 -4.37 9.90
CA TRP A 45 2.83 -3.81 8.91
C TRP A 45 3.48 -2.72 8.04
N ASP A 46 4.24 -1.81 8.66
CA ASP A 46 4.99 -0.76 7.95
C ASP A 46 6.03 -1.37 6.98
N ASP A 47 6.75 -2.41 7.43
CA ASP A 47 7.75 -3.12 6.62
C ASP A 47 7.11 -3.84 5.42
N PHE A 48 5.95 -4.50 5.64
CA PHE A 48 5.16 -5.07 4.56
C PHE A 48 4.75 -4.02 3.53
N HIS A 49 4.26 -2.86 4.00
CA HIS A 49 3.83 -1.77 3.13
C HIS A 49 4.97 -1.25 2.26
N ALA A 50 6.17 -1.08 2.83
CA ALA A 50 7.35 -0.66 2.09
C ALA A 50 7.73 -1.69 1.02
N CYS A 51 7.82 -2.98 1.39
CA CYS A 51 8.13 -4.08 0.48
C CYS A 51 7.13 -4.18 -0.69
N ALA A 52 5.84 -4.18 -0.37
CA ALA A 52 4.79 -4.29 -1.37
C ALA A 52 4.80 -3.08 -2.33
N SER A 53 5.01 -1.87 -1.80
CA SER A 53 5.08 -0.65 -2.61
C SER A 53 6.27 -0.68 -3.58
N GLU A 54 7.44 -1.13 -3.12
CA GLU A 54 8.63 -1.27 -3.96
C GLU A 54 8.39 -2.28 -5.10
N VAL A 55 7.89 -3.49 -4.78
CA VAL A 55 7.62 -4.53 -5.77
C VAL A 55 6.59 -4.05 -6.81
N LEU A 56 5.49 -3.45 -6.36
CA LEU A 56 4.40 -3.03 -7.25
C LEU A 56 4.75 -1.80 -8.08
N SER A 57 5.66 -0.93 -7.61
CA SER A 57 6.14 0.24 -8.36
C SER A 57 6.81 -0.13 -9.69
N SER A 58 7.31 -1.36 -9.81
CA SER A 58 7.97 -1.84 -11.03
C SER A 58 7.02 -2.06 -12.21
N CYS A 59 5.70 -2.21 -11.95
CA CYS A 59 4.68 -2.53 -12.96
C CYS A 59 3.31 -1.88 -12.63
N PRO A 60 3.19 -0.56 -12.79
CA PRO A 60 2.08 0.22 -12.23
C PRO A 60 0.70 -0.08 -12.86
N GLU A 61 0.61 -0.34 -14.17
CA GLU A 61 -0.69 -0.58 -14.83
C GLU A 61 -1.32 -1.92 -14.44
N GLU A 62 -0.53 -3.00 -14.49
CA GLU A 62 -0.97 -4.34 -14.11
C GLU A 62 -1.26 -4.43 -12.61
N ALA A 63 -0.41 -3.81 -11.79
CA ALA A 63 -0.64 -3.70 -10.35
C ALA A 63 -1.93 -2.92 -10.04
N ALA A 64 -2.20 -1.81 -10.73
CA ALA A 64 -3.38 -0.98 -10.49
C ALA A 64 -4.70 -1.69 -10.81
N ALA A 65 -4.79 -2.41 -11.94
CA ALA A 65 -5.99 -3.13 -12.34
C ALA A 65 -6.36 -4.23 -11.32
N ILE A 66 -5.35 -4.95 -10.82
CA ILE A 66 -5.53 -6.03 -9.87
C ILE A 66 -5.78 -5.50 -8.47
N TRP A 67 -5.03 -4.47 -8.04
CA TRP A 67 -5.29 -3.78 -6.79
C TRP A 67 -6.74 -3.32 -6.70
N GLU A 68 -7.25 -2.74 -7.79
CA GLU A 68 -8.63 -2.33 -7.86
C GLU A 68 -9.59 -3.52 -7.70
N SER A 69 -9.38 -4.62 -8.45
CA SER A 69 -10.17 -5.85 -8.33
C SER A 69 -10.16 -6.43 -6.91
N LEU A 70 -8.98 -6.60 -6.30
CA LEU A 70 -8.81 -7.10 -4.93
C LEU A 70 -9.46 -6.18 -3.90
N ARG A 71 -9.36 -4.86 -4.08
CA ARG A 71 -10.03 -3.87 -3.25
C ARG A 71 -11.55 -4.01 -3.35
N GLN A 72 -12.11 -4.33 -4.52
CA GLN A 72 -13.55 -4.58 -4.67
C GLN A 72 -13.97 -5.86 -3.95
N GLU A 73 -13.15 -6.90 -4.02
CA GLU A 73 -13.44 -8.18 -3.36
C GLU A 73 -13.30 -8.08 -1.83
N SER A 74 -12.28 -7.37 -1.33
CA SER A 74 -12.10 -7.17 0.11
C SER A 74 -13.27 -6.44 0.76
N ARG A 75 -13.91 -5.49 0.04
CA ARG A 75 -15.12 -4.79 0.52
C ARG A 75 -16.33 -5.70 0.72
N LYS A 76 -16.36 -6.87 0.08
CA LYS A 76 -17.45 -7.86 0.27
C LYS A 76 -17.28 -8.66 1.55
N ILE A 77 -16.07 -8.70 2.10
CA ILE A 77 -15.77 -9.43 3.33
C ILE A 77 -15.89 -8.46 4.49
N GLN A 78 -16.79 -8.76 5.44
CA GLN A 78 -16.93 -7.96 6.66
C GLN A 78 -15.92 -8.41 7.70
N PHE A 79 -14.65 -8.03 7.50
CA PHE A 79 -13.65 -8.15 8.56
C PHE A 79 -13.88 -7.04 9.60
N GLN A 80 -14.00 -7.42 10.87
CA GLN A 80 -14.00 -6.46 11.97
C GLN A 80 -12.56 -6.02 12.24
N GLY A 81 -12.26 -4.76 11.96
CA GLY A 81 -10.91 -4.21 12.08
C GLY A 81 -9.95 -4.69 10.99
N ASN A 82 -8.89 -3.93 10.76
CA ASN A 82 -7.78 -4.32 9.89
C ASN A 82 -6.49 -3.61 10.35
N LEU A 83 -5.33 -4.12 9.90
CA LEU A 83 -4.03 -3.58 10.29
C LEU A 83 -3.82 -2.13 9.85
N GLN A 84 -4.38 -1.73 8.70
CA GLN A 84 -4.31 -0.35 8.26
C GLN A 84 -5.02 0.59 9.25
N GLU A 85 -6.24 0.27 9.67
CA GLU A 85 -6.98 1.06 10.67
C GLU A 85 -6.24 1.07 12.01
N LEU A 86 -5.77 -0.09 12.47
CA LEU A 86 -5.04 -0.24 13.74
C LEU A 86 -3.76 0.60 13.79
N CYS A 87 -2.99 0.61 12.69
CA CYS A 87 -1.67 1.24 12.64
C CYS A 87 -1.67 2.67 12.09
N SER A 88 -2.75 3.10 11.44
CA SER A 88 -2.90 4.45 10.88
C SER A 88 -2.73 5.58 11.90
N ALA A 89 -3.08 5.33 13.17
CA ALA A 89 -2.91 6.29 14.26
C ALA A 89 -1.43 6.61 14.55
N ARG A 90 -0.52 5.65 14.33
CA ARG A 90 0.93 5.81 14.53
C ARG A 90 1.55 6.72 13.48
N GLY A 91 1.11 6.59 12.22
CA GLY A 91 1.54 7.45 11.11
C GLY A 91 1.23 8.93 11.34
N ARG A 92 0.10 9.26 11.99
CA ARG A 92 -0.25 10.64 12.36
C ARG A 92 0.67 11.24 13.43
N LEU A 93 1.10 10.44 14.40
CA LEU A 93 2.05 10.86 15.45
C LEU A 93 3.48 11.03 14.90
N ALA A 94 3.89 10.18 13.96
CA ALA A 94 5.17 10.31 13.25
C ALA A 94 5.19 11.53 12.30
N SER A 95 4.09 11.78 11.59
CA SER A 95 3.94 12.94 10.70
C SER A 95 3.94 14.28 11.44
N ALA A 96 3.53 14.30 12.71
CA ALA A 96 3.64 15.48 13.58
C ALA A 96 5.08 15.77 14.05
N ARG A 97 6.02 14.81 13.93
CA ARG A 97 7.42 14.92 14.36
C ARG A 97 8.45 15.06 13.22
N GLY A 98 8.02 15.25 11.97
CA GLY A 98 8.91 15.80 10.94
C GLY A 98 9.29 14.87 9.78
N SER A 99 8.38 14.02 9.30
CA SER A 99 8.46 13.51 7.92
C SER A 99 7.04 13.27 7.42
N PRO A 100 6.70 13.67 6.18
CA PRO A 100 5.41 13.30 5.63
C PRO A 100 5.39 11.77 5.61
N ALA A 101 4.39 11.17 6.26
CA ALA A 101 4.05 9.79 5.98
C ALA A 101 3.98 9.71 4.45
N ALA A 102 4.75 8.81 3.85
CA ALA A 102 4.55 8.46 2.47
C ALA A 102 3.18 7.75 2.41
N GLU A 103 2.12 8.54 2.52
CA GLU A 103 0.88 8.26 1.83
C GLU A 103 1.29 8.12 0.37
N THR A 104 1.66 6.91 -0.02
CA THR A 104 1.38 6.45 -1.37
C THR A 104 -0.11 6.16 -1.40
N ASN A 105 -0.90 7.21 -1.13
CA ASN A 105 -2.29 7.25 -1.47
C ASN A 105 -2.31 7.32 -3.00
N GLN A 106 -2.85 6.27 -3.60
CA GLN A 106 -3.71 6.17 -4.78
C GLN A 106 -3.87 7.39 -5.74
N ALA A 107 -3.70 8.63 -5.31
CA ALA A 107 -3.65 9.85 -6.12
C ALA A 107 -2.48 9.87 -7.12
N THR A 108 -1.29 9.37 -6.76
CA THR A 108 -0.13 9.37 -7.67
C THR A 108 -0.34 8.45 -8.89
N LEU A 109 -1.05 7.33 -8.71
CA LEU A 109 -1.44 6.43 -9.82
C LEU A 109 -2.71 6.90 -10.55
N ARG A 110 -3.57 7.71 -9.92
CA ARG A 110 -4.71 8.36 -10.60
C ARG A 110 -4.30 9.50 -11.53
N GLY A 111 -3.08 10.02 -11.40
CA GLY A 111 -2.58 11.15 -12.19
C GLY A 111 -2.16 10.84 -13.64
N SER A 112 -2.08 9.57 -14.05
CA SER A 112 -1.66 9.21 -15.42
C SER A 112 -2.81 8.91 -16.38
N ALA A 113 -4.06 9.09 -15.95
CA ALA A 113 -5.21 9.07 -16.86
C ALA A 113 -5.30 10.40 -17.62
N THR A 114 -4.58 10.48 -18.75
CA THR A 114 -4.67 11.50 -19.81
C THR A 114 -4.77 12.95 -19.33
N THR A 115 -3.64 13.61 -19.10
CA THR A 115 -3.58 15.06 -19.35
C THR A 115 -3.63 15.24 -20.86
N LEU A 116 -4.84 15.38 -21.41
CA LEU A 116 -5.02 15.71 -22.82
C LEU A 116 -4.29 17.03 -23.07
N CYS A 117 -3.15 16.95 -23.75
CA CYS A 117 -2.28 18.10 -23.97
C CYS A 117 -3.12 19.20 -24.65
N PRO A 118 -3.13 20.45 -24.14
CA PRO A 118 -3.92 21.53 -24.74
C PRO A 118 -3.56 21.75 -26.21
N ARG A 119 -2.34 21.42 -26.63
CA ARG A 119 -1.91 21.41 -28.04
C ARG A 119 -2.67 20.40 -28.91
N LEU A 120 -3.00 19.23 -28.37
CA LEU A 120 -3.74 18.18 -29.07
C LEU A 120 -5.23 18.57 -29.22
N LEU A 121 -5.80 19.18 -28.18
CA LEU A 121 -7.15 19.77 -28.21
C LEU A 121 -7.25 20.89 -29.24
N THR A 122 -6.26 21.81 -29.28
CA THR A 122 -6.24 22.87 -30.28
C THR A 122 -6.10 22.33 -31.70
N LEU A 123 -5.33 21.25 -31.91
CA LEU A 123 -5.19 20.62 -33.22
C LEU A 123 -6.50 19.97 -33.68
N LEU A 124 -7.18 19.25 -32.79
CA LEU A 124 -8.46 18.59 -33.08
C LEU A 124 -9.56 19.60 -33.42
N LEU A 125 -9.60 20.75 -32.73
CA LEU A 125 -10.54 21.84 -33.02
C LEU A 125 -10.26 22.51 -34.37
N LEU A 126 -8.98 22.68 -34.74
CA LEU A 126 -8.59 23.24 -36.04
C LEU A 126 -8.96 22.32 -37.21
N VAL A 127 -8.81 21.00 -37.05
CA VAL A 127 -9.18 20.02 -38.08
C VAL A 127 -10.71 19.92 -38.26
N ALA A 128 -11.49 20.18 -37.22
CA ALA A 128 -12.95 20.20 -37.30
C ALA A 128 -13.54 21.47 -37.94
N LEU A 129 -12.72 22.50 -38.17
CA LEU A 129 -13.10 23.78 -38.78
C LEU A 129 -12.66 23.92 -40.25
N LEU A 130 -11.94 22.92 -40.80
CA LEU A 130 -11.67 22.76 -42.24
C LEU A 130 -12.75 21.88 -42.89
#